data_AF-A0A9W3D515-F1
#
_entry.id   AF-A0A9W3D515-F1
#
_cell.length_a   1.000
_cell.length_b   1.000
_cell.length_c   1.000
_cell.angle_alpha   90.00
_cell.angle_beta   90.00
_cell.angle_gamma   90.00
#
_symmetry.space_group_name_H-M   'P 1'
#
loop_
_entity.id
_entity.type
_entity.pdbx_description
1 polymer ?
#
loop_
_entity_poly.entity_id
_entity_poly.type
_entity_poly.pdbx_seq_one_letter_code
_entity_poly.pdbx_strand_id
1 'polypeptide(L)'
;MVMVKLITRSAHLKAMEVAKEAGALLSYDPNLREPLWPSKEEAKTQITSIWEKAEIIKVSDVELEFLTGSNKIDDETPMSLWHPNLKLLLVTLLLQVWNGVA
;
A
#
# COMPACT_ATOMS: atom_id res chain seq x y z
N MET A 1 -6.53 7.23 -4.57
CA MET A 1 -7.03 6.81 -3.24
C MET A 1 -8.15 5.81 -3.45
N VAL A 2 -7.85 4.52 -3.34
CA VAL A 2 -8.84 3.43 -3.29
C VAL A 2 -8.66 2.74 -1.95
N MET A 3 -9.65 2.87 -1.07
CA MET A 3 -9.67 2.20 0.23
C MET A 3 -10.61 1.01 0.14
N VAL A 4 -10.07 -0.21 0.10
CA VAL A 4 -10.92 -1.41 -0.02
C VAL A 4 -11.41 -1.83 1.36
N LYS A 5 -12.59 -1.36 1.75
CA LYS A 5 -13.38 -1.97 2.83
C LYS A 5 -14.38 -2.95 2.20
N LEU A 6 -14.45 -4.18 2.70
CA LEU A 6 -15.14 -5.34 2.11
C LEU A 6 -16.54 -5.06 1.52
N ILE A 7 -17.37 -4.25 2.19
CA ILE A 7 -18.76 -3.92 1.76
C ILE A 7 -18.78 -3.08 0.46
N THR A 8 -17.71 -2.38 0.15
CA THR A 8 -17.63 -1.45 -0.99
C THR A 8 -16.68 -1.95 -2.09
N ARG A 9 -16.19 -3.19 -2.01
CA ARG A 9 -15.14 -3.71 -2.90
C ARG A 9 -15.57 -3.72 -4.37
N SER A 10 -16.77 -4.21 -4.68
CA SER A 10 -17.28 -4.23 -6.06
C SER A 10 -17.43 -2.83 -6.65
N ALA A 11 -17.96 -1.89 -5.87
CA ALA A 11 -18.08 -0.49 -6.27
C ALA A 11 -16.71 0.16 -6.52
N HIS A 12 -15.73 -0.09 -5.65
CA HIS A 12 -14.36 0.39 -5.83
C HIS A 12 -13.70 -0.19 -7.09
N LEU A 13 -13.83 -1.50 -7.32
CA LEU A 13 -13.29 -2.13 -8.52
C LEU A 13 -13.92 -1.52 -9.78
N LYS A 14 -15.23 -1.26 -9.77
CA LYS A 14 -15.89 -0.62 -10.92
C LYS A 14 -15.44 0.83 -11.10
N ALA A 15 -15.26 1.58 -10.02
CA ALA A 15 -14.72 2.94 -10.09
C ALA A 15 -13.29 2.96 -10.65
N MET A 16 -12.45 1.99 -10.27
CA MET A 16 -11.10 1.84 -10.82
C MET A 16 -11.12 1.56 -12.32
N GLU A 17 -12.01 0.68 -12.79
CA GLU A 17 -12.18 0.39 -14.22
C GLU A 17 -12.55 1.66 -15.00
N VAL A 18 -13.59 2.37 -14.56
CA VAL A 18 -14.07 3.60 -15.22
C VAL A 18 -12.97 4.67 -15.24
N ALA A 19 -12.25 4.86 -14.13
CA ALA A 19 -11.15 5.81 -14.08
C ALA A 19 -10.02 5.43 -15.06
N LYS A 20 -9.69 4.14 -15.16
CA LYS A 20 -8.68 3.65 -16.09
C LYS A 20 -9.10 3.82 -17.55
N GLU A 21 -10.34 3.52 -17.88
CA GLU A 21 -10.94 3.72 -19.22
C GLU A 21 -10.93 5.20 -19.62
N ALA A 22 -11.10 6.11 -18.66
CA ALA A 22 -10.99 7.55 -18.85
C ALA A 22 -9.54 8.07 -18.95
N GLY A 23 -8.53 7.20 -18.89
CA GLY A 23 -7.11 7.57 -18.96
C GLY A 23 -6.53 8.14 -17.66
N ALA A 24 -7.23 8.02 -16.53
CA ALA A 24 -6.70 8.45 -15.24
C ALA A 24 -5.63 7.48 -14.71
N LEU A 25 -4.68 8.02 -13.94
CA LEU A 25 -3.74 7.22 -13.16
C LEU A 25 -4.40 6.71 -11.89
N LEU A 26 -4.18 5.43 -11.57
CA LEU A 26 -4.66 4.87 -10.33
C LEU A 26 -3.60 5.01 -9.24
N SER A 27 -3.96 5.69 -8.14
CA SER A 27 -3.12 5.81 -6.94
C SER A 27 -3.68 4.99 -5.77
N TYR A 28 -2.80 4.27 -5.10
CA TYR A 28 -3.13 3.38 -3.99
C TYR A 28 -2.35 3.72 -2.72
N ASP A 29 -3.06 3.71 -1.59
CA ASP A 29 -2.54 3.87 -0.24
C ASP A 29 -3.20 2.72 0.56
N PRO A 30 -2.43 1.70 1.01
CA PRO A 30 -2.97 0.56 1.75
C PRO A 30 -3.69 0.98 3.03
N ASN A 31 -3.23 2.08 3.65
CA ASN A 31 -3.70 2.64 4.90
C ASN A 31 -4.02 1.55 5.94
N LEU A 32 -3.02 0.72 6.25
CA LEU A 32 -3.17 -0.42 7.14
C LEU A 32 -3.69 0.02 8.52
N ARG A 33 -4.68 -0.72 9.01
CA ARG A 33 -5.26 -0.60 10.35
C ARG A 33 -5.46 -2.02 10.88
N GLU A 34 -4.38 -2.63 11.39
CA GLU A 34 -4.37 -4.03 11.83
C GLU A 34 -5.60 -4.44 12.66
N PRO A 35 -6.11 -3.64 13.64
CA PRO A 35 -7.28 -4.02 14.44
C PRO A 35 -8.60 -4.17 13.68
N LEU A 36 -8.67 -3.73 12.42
CA LEU A 36 -9.87 -3.84 11.58
C LEU A 36 -9.93 -5.15 10.77
N TRP A 37 -8.89 -5.97 10.85
CA TRP A 37 -8.77 -7.20 10.08
C TRP A 37 -8.88 -8.44 10.98
N PRO A 38 -9.50 -9.54 10.51
CA PRO A 38 -9.56 -10.78 11.28
C PRO A 38 -8.19 -11.41 11.53
N SER A 39 -7.24 -11.21 10.61
CA SER A 39 -5.84 -11.60 10.78
C SER A 39 -4.89 -10.74 9.95
N LYS A 40 -3.58 -10.82 10.24
CA LYS A 40 -2.54 -10.16 9.45
C LYS A 40 -2.47 -10.72 8.03
N GLU A 41 -2.66 -12.02 7.88
CA GLU A 41 -2.66 -12.71 6.59
C GLU A 41 -3.82 -12.24 5.72
N GLU A 42 -5.01 -12.06 6.30
CA GLU A 42 -6.17 -11.54 5.58
C GLU A 42 -5.95 -10.08 5.15
N ALA A 43 -5.42 -9.24 6.05
CA ALA A 43 -5.06 -7.87 5.72
C ALA A 43 -4.07 -7.81 4.55
N LYS A 44 -2.99 -8.60 4.62
CA LYS A 44 -1.97 -8.67 3.56
C LYS A 44 -2.55 -9.15 2.24
N THR A 45 -3.37 -10.20 2.26
CA THR A 45 -4.04 -10.74 1.07
C THR A 45 -4.93 -9.69 0.40
N GLN A 46 -5.68 -8.92 1.18
CA GLN A 46 -6.59 -7.91 0.65
C GLN A 46 -5.82 -6.71 0.09
N ILE A 47 -4.78 -6.25 0.80
CA ILE A 47 -3.88 -5.17 0.34
C ILE A 47 -3.21 -5.55 -0.98
N THR A 48 -2.67 -6.76 -1.09
CA THR A 48 -1.95 -7.19 -2.30
C THR A 48 -2.88 -7.51 -3.47
N SER A 49 -4.16 -7.81 -3.22
CA SER A 49 -5.12 -8.21 -4.27
C SER A 49 -5.35 -7.18 -5.39
N ILE A 50 -5.04 -5.91 -5.15
CA ILE A 50 -5.17 -4.82 -6.13
C ILE A 50 -3.84 -4.11 -6.39
N TRP A 51 -2.72 -4.64 -5.88
CA TRP A 51 -1.41 -4.01 -5.94
C TRP A 51 -1.02 -3.68 -7.39
N GLU A 52 -1.07 -4.70 -8.27
CA GLU A 52 -0.66 -4.58 -9.67
C GLU A 52 -1.54 -3.64 -10.53
N LYS A 53 -2.68 -3.19 -9.98
CA LYS A 53 -3.61 -2.28 -10.67
C LYS A 53 -3.22 -0.81 -10.52
N ALA A 54 -2.38 -0.47 -9.54
CA ALA A 54 -2.00 0.91 -9.26
C ALA A 54 -0.76 1.32 -10.06
N GLU A 55 -0.70 2.56 -10.51
CA GLU A 55 0.51 3.13 -11.12
C GLU A 55 1.30 3.99 -10.13
N ILE A 56 0.65 4.43 -9.05
CA ILE A 56 1.29 5.18 -7.98
C ILE A 56 0.91 4.50 -6.68
N ILE A 57 1.92 4.10 -5.89
CA ILE A 57 1.71 3.52 -4.58
C ILE A 57 2.43 4.37 -3.55
N LYS A 58 1.77 4.62 -2.42
CA LYS A 58 2.37 5.25 -1.25
C LYS A 58 2.26 4.29 -0.06
N VAL A 59 3.38 4.04 0.60
CA VAL A 59 3.50 3.23 1.81
C VAL A 59 4.29 3.96 2.88
N SER A 60 3.98 3.68 4.15
CA SER A 60 4.85 4.00 5.28
C SER A 60 5.93 2.94 5.49
N ASP A 61 6.94 3.27 6.29
CA ASP A 61 7.92 2.31 6.82
C ASP A 61 7.26 1.14 7.58
N VAL A 62 6.24 1.41 8.39
CA VAL A 62 5.46 0.38 9.10
C VAL A 62 4.74 -0.55 8.12
N GLU A 63 4.12 0.00 7.07
CA GLU A 63 3.46 -0.81 6.04
C GLU A 63 4.47 -1.57 5.18
N LEU A 64 5.64 -0.99 4.92
CA LEU A 64 6.72 -1.65 4.21
C LEU A 64 7.21 -2.87 5.00
N GLU A 65 7.43 -2.74 6.30
CA GLU A 65 7.79 -3.85 7.18
C GLU A 65 6.68 -4.90 7.21
N PHE A 66 5.41 -4.50 7.33
CA PHE A 66 4.28 -5.42 7.31
C PHE A 66 4.20 -6.24 6.01
N LEU A 67 4.42 -5.60 4.86
CA LEU A 67 4.32 -6.23 3.55
C LEU A 67 5.53 -7.11 3.21
N THR A 68 6.73 -6.69 3.60
CA THR A 68 7.98 -7.38 3.22
C THR A 68 8.49 -8.33 4.30
N GLY A 69 8.11 -8.13 5.56
CA GLY A 69 8.72 -8.78 6.72
C GLY A 69 10.15 -8.31 7.01
N SER A 70 10.61 -7.25 6.33
CA SER A 70 11.94 -6.67 6.50
C SER A 70 11.84 -5.37 7.28
N ASN A 71 12.65 -5.23 8.33
CA ASN A 71 12.81 -3.99 9.10
C ASN A 71 14.03 -3.17 8.63
N LYS A 72 14.59 -3.52 7.47
CA LYS A 72 15.76 -2.82 6.93
C LYS A 72 15.33 -1.54 6.24
N ILE A 73 16.10 -0.49 6.46
CA ILE A 73 16.02 0.77 5.71
C ILE A 73 17.05 0.67 4.58
N ASP A 74 16.65 0.08 3.47
CA ASP A 74 17.45 -0.05 2.25
C ASP A 74 16.57 0.14 1.01
N ASP A 75 17.21 0.20 -0.17
CA ASP A 75 16.51 0.34 -1.44
C ASP A 75 15.93 -1.00 -1.93
N GLU A 76 16.49 -2.13 -1.51
CA GLU A 76 16.07 -3.47 -1.96
C GLU A 76 14.67 -3.83 -1.44
N THR A 77 14.40 -3.50 -0.19
CA THR A 77 13.12 -3.76 0.49
C THR A 77 11.93 -3.13 -0.23
N PRO A 78 11.87 -1.81 -0.50
CA PRO A 78 10.79 -1.22 -1.29
C PRO A 78 10.78 -1.70 -2.75
N MET A 79 11.95 -1.95 -3.35
CA MET A 79 12.01 -2.47 -4.71
C MET A 79 11.41 -3.87 -4.86
N SER A 80 11.37 -4.68 -3.79
CA SER A 80 10.68 -5.97 -3.80
C SER A 80 9.16 -5.86 -4.03
N LEU A 81 8.57 -4.69 -3.78
CA LEU A 81 7.16 -4.39 -4.01
C LEU A 81 6.89 -3.76 -5.38
N TRP A 82 7.93 -3.52 -6.18
CA TRP A 82 7.80 -2.95 -7.51
C TRP A 82 7.15 -3.93 -8.50
N HIS A 83 6.36 -3.42 -9.44
CA HIS A 83 5.76 -4.20 -10.53
C HIS A 83 5.79 -3.39 -11.84
N PRO A 84 5.70 -4.01 -13.01
CA PRO A 84 5.92 -3.33 -14.30
C PRO A 84 4.99 -2.14 -14.59
N ASN A 85 3.79 -2.11 -13.98
CA ASN A 85 2.82 -1.03 -14.17
C ASN A 85 3.07 0.20 -13.26
N LEU A 86 3.92 0.06 -12.24
CA LEU A 86 4.26 1.17 -11.33
C LEU A 86 5.05 2.25 -12.07
N LYS A 87 4.67 3.49 -11.81
CA LYS A 87 5.36 4.71 -12.24
C LYS A 87 6.04 5.41 -11.06
N LEU A 88 5.51 5.24 -9.85
CA LEU A 88 6.04 5.84 -8.63
C LEU A 88 5.69 5.00 -7.40
N LEU A 89 6.71 4.62 -6.64
CA LEU A 89 6.58 4.09 -5.29
C LEU A 89 7.11 5.13 -4.30
N LEU A 90 6.24 5.64 -3.44
CA LEU A 90 6.57 6.64 -2.42
C LEU A 90 6.62 5.96 -1.05
N VAL A 91 7.77 6.05 -0.37
CA VAL A 91 7.95 5.55 0.99
C VAL A 91 8.04 6.73 1.94
N THR A 92 7.16 6.77 2.95
CA THR A 92 7.22 7.76 4.04
C THR A 92 7.86 7.14 5.27
N LEU A 93 8.99 7.68 5.70
CA LEU A 93 9.63 7.28 6.95
C LEU A 93 8.97 8.06 8.09
N LEU A 94 8.46 7.37 9.11
CA LEU A 94 8.03 8.02 10.33
C LEU A 94 9.26 8.55 11.05
N LEU A 95 9.17 9.76 11.60
CA LEU A 95 10.23 10.31 12.43
C LEU A 95 10.45 9.35 13.62
N GLN A 96 11.58 8.67 13.65
CA GLN A 96 12.04 8.07 14.90
C GLN A 96 12.26 9.23 15.86
N VAL A 97 11.42 9.32 16.89
CA VAL A 97 11.67 10.23 18.00
C VAL A 97 13.05 9.88 18.52
N TRP A 98 14.00 10.81 18.39
CA TRP A 98 15.34 10.65 18.91
C TRP A 98 15.20 10.43 20.42
N ASN A 99 15.41 9.20 20.91
CA ASN A 99 15.39 8.87 22.35
C ASN A 99 16.64 9.39 23.08
N GLY A 100 17.18 10.54 22.64
CA GLY A 100 18.46 11.09 23.10
C GLY A 100 18.35 12.55 23.49
N VAL A 101 17.55 12.85 24.52
CA VAL A 101 17.61 14.03 25.42
C VAL A 101 16.56 13.77 26.51
N ALA A 102 16.84 13.68 27.83
CA ALA A 102 18.01 14.01 28.65
C ALA A 102 18.11 13.02 29.83
#